data_AF-A0AAE3G4V7-F1
#
_entry.id   AF-A0AAE3G4V7-F1
#
_cell.length_a   1.000
_cell.length_b   1.000
_cell.length_c   1.000
_cell.angle_alpha   90.00
_cell.angle_beta   90.00
_cell.angle_gamma   90.00
#
_symmetry.space_group_name_H-M   'P 1'
#
loop_
_entity.id
_entity.type
_entity.pdbx_description
1 polymer ?
#
loop_
_entity_poly.entity_id
_entity_poly.type
_entity_poly.pdbx_seq_one_letter_code
_entity_poly.pdbx_strand_id
1 'polypeptide(L)'
;MRFSYPALMRYAGGQEIELTFPDLPDTPIAQGEELEAYRQATEILTEALATRLKIGAPLPAPAPESGDTSVPVPGWLAAKLALYFAMQRTGVRSAAELGGALGMNAKSAARLLDPDKRARLEDIERALAALGLRLTLELTTRGEGSGIAAH
;
A
#
# COMPACT_ATOMS: atom_id res chain seq x y z
N MET A 1 -1.79 -11.62 -3.25
CA MET A 1 -2.64 -10.56 -2.67
C MET A 1 -2.27 -9.27 -3.36
N ARG A 2 -3.24 -8.57 -3.96
CA ARG A 2 -3.01 -7.27 -4.60
C ARG A 2 -3.24 -6.18 -3.55
N PHE A 3 -2.35 -5.19 -3.48
CA PHE A 3 -2.48 -4.06 -2.58
C PHE A 3 -3.15 -2.91 -3.32
N SER A 4 -4.47 -2.89 -3.24
CA SER A 4 -5.33 -1.85 -3.78
C SER A 4 -6.50 -1.66 -2.82
N TYR A 5 -7.07 -0.47 -2.81
CA TYR A 5 -8.22 -0.14 -1.97
C TYR A 5 -9.36 0.37 -2.82
N PRO A 6 -10.60 -0.10 -2.57
CA PRO A 6 -11.77 0.39 -3.28
C PRO A 6 -11.96 1.87 -2.98
N ALA A 7 -12.30 2.64 -4.01
CA ALA A 7 -12.73 4.01 -3.84
C ALA A 7 -14.14 4.20 -4.43
N LEU A 8 -14.94 5.01 -3.77
CA LEU A 8 -16.25 5.42 -4.28
C LEU A 8 -16.06 6.64 -5.15
N MET A 9 -16.48 6.52 -6.41
CA MET A 9 -16.49 7.61 -7.38
C MET A 9 -17.85 8.31 -7.38
N ARG A 10 -17.83 9.64 -7.36
CA ARG A 10 -19.02 10.49 -7.54
C ARG A 10 -18.71 11.59 -8.54
N TYR A 11 -19.67 11.91 -9.41
CA TYR A 11 -19.56 13.08 -10.28
C TYR A 11 -19.76 14.37 -9.47
N ALA A 12 -18.83 15.33 -9.62
CA ALA A 12 -18.86 16.64 -8.98
C ALA A 12 -19.35 17.77 -9.92
N GLY A 13 -19.49 17.47 -11.22
CA GLY A 13 -20.00 18.39 -12.24
C GLY A 13 -19.06 18.48 -13.43
N GLY A 14 -19.61 18.65 -14.64
CA GLY A 14 -18.80 18.64 -15.86
C GLY A 14 -18.00 17.33 -16.01
N GLN A 15 -16.67 17.44 -16.07
CA GLN A 15 -15.75 16.30 -16.12
C GLN A 15 -15.07 16.00 -14.77
N GLU A 16 -15.46 16.71 -13.70
CA GLU A 16 -14.88 16.52 -12.38
C GLU A 16 -15.53 15.34 -11.64
N ILE A 17 -14.68 14.57 -10.98
CA ILE A 17 -15.05 13.45 -10.11
C ILE A 17 -14.47 13.67 -8.70
N GLU A 18 -15.14 13.08 -7.72
CA GLU A 18 -14.66 12.91 -6.35
C GLU A 18 -14.40 11.42 -6.08
N LEU A 19 -13.30 11.11 -5.42
CA LEU A 19 -12.94 9.78 -4.94
C LEU A 19 -12.80 9.78 -3.42
N THR A 20 -13.42 8.81 -2.77
CA THR A 20 -13.36 8.60 -1.32
C THR A 20 -13.09 7.14 -0.97
N PHE A 21 -12.46 6.88 0.18
CA PHE A 21 -12.12 5.53 0.63
C PHE A 21 -13.03 5.08 1.77
N PRO A 22 -13.96 4.12 1.56
CA PRO A 22 -14.90 3.67 2.59
C PRO A 22 -14.21 3.15 3.86
N ASP A 23 -13.07 2.48 3.69
CA ASP A 23 -12.29 1.89 4.78
C ASP A 23 -11.34 2.89 5.46
N LEU A 24 -11.25 4.11 4.92
CA LEU A 24 -10.41 5.21 5.42
C LEU A 24 -11.21 6.53 5.42
N PRO A 25 -12.35 6.60 6.17
CA PRO A 25 -13.27 7.74 6.11
C PRO A 25 -12.71 9.04 6.70
N ASP A 26 -11.59 8.98 7.40
CA ASP A 26 -10.83 10.11 7.93
C ASP A 26 -9.90 10.77 6.89
N THR A 27 -9.80 10.20 5.69
CA THR A 27 -8.99 10.78 4.62
C THR A 27 -9.72 11.92 3.89
N PRO A 28 -8.99 12.92 3.37
CA PRO A 28 -9.58 13.93 2.51
C PRO A 28 -10.23 13.31 1.26
N ILE A 29 -11.20 14.03 0.68
CA ILE A 29 -11.79 13.69 -0.61
C ILE A 29 -10.78 14.06 -1.69
N ALA A 30 -10.44 13.10 -2.57
CA ALA A 30 -9.71 13.41 -3.79
C ALA A 30 -10.68 13.94 -4.85
N GLN A 31 -10.30 14.96 -5.61
CA GLN A 31 -11.19 15.64 -6.55
C GLN A 31 -10.45 16.18 -7.77
N GLY A 32 -11.16 16.30 -8.88
CA GLY A 32 -10.66 16.88 -10.13
C GLY A 32 -11.13 16.09 -11.34
N GLU A 33 -10.61 16.41 -12.52
CA GLU A 33 -10.75 15.52 -13.68
C GLU A 33 -10.12 14.14 -13.38
N GLU A 34 -10.54 13.12 -14.13
CA GLU A 34 -10.24 11.72 -13.82
C GLU A 34 -8.77 11.46 -13.46
N LEU A 35 -7.83 11.83 -14.33
CA LEU A 35 -6.40 11.61 -14.09
C LEU A 35 -5.89 12.27 -12.80
N GLU A 36 -6.34 13.50 -12.53
CA GLU A 36 -5.91 14.27 -11.36
C GLU A 36 -6.52 13.73 -10.07
N ALA A 37 -7.81 13.38 -10.10
CA ALA A 37 -8.48 12.74 -8.97
C ALA A 37 -7.82 11.42 -8.60
N TYR A 38 -7.46 10.57 -9.57
CA TYR A 38 -6.75 9.31 -9.30
C TYR A 38 -5.31 9.54 -8.78
N ARG A 39 -4.61 10.56 -9.29
CA ARG A 39 -3.28 10.94 -8.78
C ARG A 39 -3.37 11.34 -7.31
N GLN A 40 -4.29 12.24 -7.00
CA GLN A 40 -4.52 12.72 -5.64
C GLN A 40 -4.99 11.58 -4.72
N ALA A 41 -5.90 10.72 -5.17
CA ALA A 41 -6.36 9.56 -4.41
C ALA A 41 -5.21 8.60 -4.08
N THR A 42 -4.27 8.40 -5.00
CA THR A 42 -3.07 7.58 -4.75
C THR A 42 -2.19 8.19 -3.66
N GLU A 43 -1.99 9.51 -3.68
CA GLU A 43 -1.19 10.22 -2.68
C GLU A 43 -1.84 10.16 -1.29
N ILE A 44 -3.14 10.46 -1.21
CA ILE A 44 -3.93 10.38 0.01
C ILE A 44 -3.90 8.96 0.60
N LEU A 45 -4.13 7.94 -0.23
CA LEU A 45 -4.08 6.54 0.20
C LEU A 45 -2.70 6.16 0.74
N THR A 46 -1.64 6.57 0.03
CA THR A 46 -0.25 6.28 0.41
C THR A 46 0.07 6.89 1.76
N GLU A 47 -0.27 8.16 1.97
CA GLU A 47 -0.04 8.87 3.23
C GLU A 47 -0.85 8.25 4.39
N ALA A 48 -2.11 7.94 4.16
CA ALA A 48 -2.99 7.36 5.18
C ALA A 48 -2.48 6.00 5.67
N LEU A 49 -2.09 5.11 4.74
CA LEU A 49 -1.56 3.79 5.06
C LEU A 49 -0.17 3.86 5.68
N ALA A 50 0.72 4.71 5.16
CA ALA A 50 2.05 4.92 5.73
C ALA A 50 1.96 5.43 7.18
N THR A 51 1.12 6.44 7.43
CA THR A 51 0.92 6.99 8.77
C THR A 51 0.43 5.93 9.74
N ARG A 52 -0.58 5.14 9.34
CA ARG A 52 -1.11 4.04 10.17
C ARG A 52 -0.06 2.97 10.45
N LEU A 53 0.69 2.55 9.44
CA LEU A 53 1.79 1.60 9.59
C LEU A 53 2.85 2.11 10.58
N LYS A 54 3.22 3.39 10.47
CA LYS A 54 4.23 4.02 11.32
C LYS A 54 3.83 4.07 12.79
N ILE A 55 2.57 4.41 13.07
CA ILE A 55 2.07 4.56 14.45
C ILE A 55 1.46 3.26 15.01
N GLY A 56 1.44 2.18 14.22
CA GLY A 56 0.82 0.92 14.62
C GLY A 56 -0.71 0.98 14.75
N ALA A 57 -1.36 1.93 14.07
CA ALA A 57 -2.81 2.03 14.06
C ALA A 57 -3.44 0.91 13.22
N PRO A 58 -4.73 0.60 13.44
CA PRO A 58 -5.45 -0.36 12.62
C PRO A 58 -5.33 -0.04 11.12
N LEU A 59 -4.92 -1.04 10.35
CA LEU A 59 -4.83 -0.97 8.89
C LEU A 59 -5.98 -1.79 8.30
N PRO A 60 -6.80 -1.20 7.41
CA PRO A 60 -7.80 -1.97 6.69
C PRO A 60 -7.10 -3.01 5.81
N ALA A 61 -7.66 -4.21 5.74
CA ALA A 61 -7.12 -5.23 4.84
C ALA A 61 -7.27 -4.76 3.40
N PRO A 62 -6.27 -4.95 2.53
CA PRO A 62 -6.44 -4.69 1.11
C PRO A 62 -7.52 -5.63 0.58
N ALA A 63 -8.52 -5.05 -0.08
CA ALA A 63 -9.65 -5.80 -0.63
C ALA A 63 -9.45 -6.03 -2.13
N PRO A 64 -9.79 -7.22 -2.67
CA PRO A 64 -9.92 -7.39 -4.10
C PRO A 64 -10.96 -6.41 -4.65
N GLU A 65 -10.77 -6.01 -5.91
CA GLU A 65 -11.65 -5.10 -6.64
C GLU A 65 -13.12 -5.51 -6.44
N SER A 66 -13.85 -4.68 -5.70
CA SER A 66 -15.30 -4.81 -5.51
C SER A 66 -15.90 -3.49 -5.98
N GLY A 67 -16.28 -3.46 -7.26
CA GLY A 67 -16.80 -2.27 -7.95
C GLY A 67 -15.86 -1.72 -9.02
N ASP A 68 -16.26 -0.60 -9.63
CA ASP A 68 -15.65 -0.03 -10.85
C ASP A 68 -14.37 0.80 -10.60
N THR A 69 -13.96 1.04 -9.34
CA THR A 69 -12.84 1.93 -9.03
C THR A 69 -11.98 1.42 -7.89
N SER A 70 -10.70 1.15 -8.20
CA SER A 70 -9.71 0.65 -7.25
C SER A 70 -8.41 1.43 -7.39
N VAL A 71 -7.88 1.92 -6.27
CA VAL A 71 -6.65 2.72 -6.24
C VAL A 71 -5.49 1.84 -5.78
N PRO A 72 -4.45 1.63 -6.61
CA PRO A 72 -3.31 0.79 -6.25
C PRO A 72 -2.41 1.49 -5.22
N VAL A 73 -1.87 0.71 -4.29
CA VAL A 73 -0.82 1.18 -3.39
C VAL A 73 0.53 1.14 -4.12
N PRO A 74 1.39 2.16 -3.98
CA PRO A 74 2.74 2.11 -4.54
C PRO A 74 3.52 0.88 -4.07
N GLY A 75 4.23 0.22 -5.00
CA GLY A 75 4.88 -1.08 -4.74
C GLY A 75 5.83 -1.10 -3.53
N TRP A 76 6.54 0.01 -3.27
CA TRP A 76 7.43 0.13 -2.12
C TRP A 76 6.68 0.05 -0.78
N LEU A 77 5.48 0.63 -0.70
CA LEU A 77 4.65 0.60 0.50
C LEU A 77 3.89 -0.73 0.59
N ALA A 78 3.40 -1.23 -0.55
CA ALA A 78 2.76 -2.54 -0.63
C ALA A 78 3.64 -3.66 -0.07
N ALA A 79 4.95 -3.66 -0.39
CA ALA A 79 5.89 -4.65 0.14
C ALA A 79 6.01 -4.59 1.68
N LYS A 80 6.01 -3.38 2.27
CA LYS A 80 6.05 -3.18 3.72
C LYS A 80 4.75 -3.61 4.39
N LEU A 81 3.60 -3.24 3.80
CA LEU A 81 2.28 -3.66 4.26
C LEU A 81 2.11 -5.19 4.19
N ALA A 82 2.63 -5.84 3.14
CA ALA A 82 2.65 -7.29 3.03
C ALA A 82 3.37 -7.95 4.20
N LEU A 83 4.54 -7.43 4.57
CA LEU A 83 5.26 -7.90 5.73
C LEU A 83 4.48 -7.68 7.03
N TYR A 84 3.87 -6.50 7.20
CA TYR A 84 3.02 -6.21 8.36
C TYR A 84 1.86 -7.19 8.50
N PHE A 85 1.06 -7.39 7.44
CA PHE A 85 -0.07 -8.32 7.48
C PHE A 85 0.39 -9.77 7.67
N ALA A 86 1.54 -10.15 7.10
CA ALA A 86 2.15 -11.46 7.32
C ALA A 86 2.45 -11.69 8.80
N MET A 87 3.11 -10.73 9.45
CA MET A 87 3.42 -10.77 10.88
C MET A 87 2.15 -10.91 11.72
N GLN A 88 1.10 -10.14 11.40
CA GLN A 88 -0.17 -10.23 12.13
C GLN A 88 -0.82 -11.61 12.02
N ARG A 89 -0.75 -12.22 10.84
CA ARG A 89 -1.30 -13.56 10.56
C ARG A 89 -0.51 -14.68 11.24
N THR A 90 0.82 -14.54 11.33
CA THR A 90 1.70 -15.54 11.95
C THR A 90 1.94 -15.30 13.44
N GLY A 91 1.37 -14.25 14.02
CA GLY A 91 1.47 -13.94 15.45
C GLY A 91 2.78 -13.27 15.87
N VAL A 92 3.60 -12.77 14.93
CA VAL A 92 4.80 -11.98 15.23
C VAL A 92 4.36 -10.56 15.58
N ARG A 93 4.64 -10.11 16.81
CA ARG A 93 4.11 -8.84 17.34
C ARG A 93 5.12 -7.71 17.39
N SER A 94 6.41 -8.00 17.22
CA SER A 94 7.46 -7.00 17.34
C SER A 94 8.56 -7.13 16.28
N ALA A 95 9.24 -6.02 16.00
CA ALA A 95 10.43 -6.02 15.16
C ALA A 95 11.58 -6.82 15.77
N ALA A 96 11.63 -6.94 17.10
CA ALA A 96 12.62 -7.77 17.79
C ALA A 96 12.38 -9.27 17.52
N GLU A 97 11.13 -9.73 17.61
CA GLU A 97 10.76 -11.12 17.25
C GLU A 97 11.05 -11.40 15.77
N LEU A 98 10.67 -10.49 14.87
CA LEU A 98 11.00 -10.60 13.45
C LEU A 98 12.52 -10.69 13.25
N GLY A 99 13.28 -9.85 13.95
CA GLY A 99 14.74 -9.86 13.91
C GLY A 99 15.33 -11.20 14.35
N GLY A 100 14.82 -11.75 15.44
CA GLY A 100 15.22 -13.08 15.93
C GLY A 100 14.96 -14.19 14.91
N ALA A 101 13.79 -14.19 14.26
CA ALA A 101 13.46 -15.16 13.23
C ALA A 101 14.35 -15.06 11.97
N LEU A 102 14.90 -13.87 11.70
CA LEU A 102 15.70 -13.59 10.50
C LEU A 102 17.21 -13.53 10.75
N GLY A 103 17.66 -13.70 12.00
CA GLY A 103 19.06 -13.51 12.38
C GLY A 103 19.56 -12.07 12.16
N MET A 104 18.66 -11.08 12.26
CA MET A 104 19.00 -9.65 12.14
C MET A 104 18.71 -8.89 13.44
N ASN A 105 19.38 -7.77 13.64
CA ASN A 105 19.10 -6.92 14.81
C ASN A 105 17.73 -6.22 14.70
N ALA A 106 17.14 -5.90 15.85
CA ALA A 106 15.82 -5.29 15.95
C ALA A 106 15.68 -3.98 15.16
N LYS A 107 16.75 -3.16 15.09
CA LYS A 107 16.76 -1.91 14.33
C LYS A 107 16.62 -2.15 12.82
N SER A 108 17.28 -3.18 12.31
CA SER A 108 17.23 -3.56 10.89
C SER A 108 15.86 -4.15 10.54
N ALA A 109 15.29 -4.96 11.42
CA ALA A 109 13.93 -5.48 11.27
C ALA A 109 12.87 -4.36 11.32
N ALA A 110 12.99 -3.41 12.25
CA ALA A 110 12.07 -2.27 12.36
C ALA A 110 12.07 -1.42 11.07
N ARG A 111 13.24 -1.24 10.44
CA ARG A 111 13.38 -0.53 9.16
C ARG A 111 12.58 -1.16 8.02
N LEU A 112 12.34 -2.47 8.06
CA LEU A 112 11.52 -3.17 7.06
C LEU A 112 10.06 -2.71 7.13
N LEU A 113 9.58 -2.33 8.31
CA LEU A 113 8.20 -1.89 8.56
C LEU A 113 8.04 -0.36 8.53
N ASP A 114 9.12 0.40 8.72
CA ASP A 114 9.06 1.87 8.75
C ASP A 114 8.89 2.46 7.33
N PRO A 115 7.77 3.14 7.02
CA PRO A 115 7.54 3.72 5.69
C PRO A 115 8.49 4.88 5.36
N ASP A 116 9.06 5.57 6.35
CA ASP A 116 9.99 6.68 6.13
C ASP A 116 11.41 6.19 5.83
N LYS A 117 11.65 4.88 5.90
CA LYS A 117 12.97 4.29 5.72
C LYS A 117 13.02 3.38 4.50
N ARG A 118 14.04 3.60 3.69
CA ARG A 118 14.41 2.69 2.61
C ARG A 118 14.75 1.32 3.20
N ALA A 119 14.10 0.30 2.65
CA ALA A 119 14.39 -1.10 2.86
C ALA A 119 14.71 -1.72 1.50
N ARG A 120 15.70 -2.61 1.47
CA ARG A 120 15.99 -3.39 0.27
C ARG A 120 14.86 -4.39 0.07
N LEU A 121 14.40 -4.54 -1.17
CA LEU A 121 13.30 -5.45 -1.47
C LEU A 121 13.65 -6.89 -1.07
N GLU A 122 14.90 -7.29 -1.30
CA GLU A 122 15.45 -8.60 -0.97
C GLU A 122 15.40 -8.91 0.54
N ASP A 123 15.53 -7.89 1.39
CA ASP A 123 15.38 -8.07 2.84
C ASP A 123 13.91 -8.28 3.23
N ILE A 124 12.98 -7.60 2.55
CA ILE A 124 11.53 -7.81 2.72
C ILE A 124 11.11 -9.18 2.21
N GLU A 125 11.62 -9.62 1.05
CA GLU A 125 11.36 -10.95 0.49
C GLU A 125 11.84 -12.05 1.43
N ARG A 126 13.04 -11.90 2.01
CA ARG A 126 13.57 -12.84 3.00
C ARG A 126 12.70 -12.86 4.27
N ALA A 127 12.23 -11.70 4.70
CA ALA A 127 11.32 -11.60 5.84
C ALA A 127 10.00 -12.34 5.57
N LEU A 128 9.39 -12.11 4.41
CA LEU A 128 8.18 -12.80 3.98
C LEU A 128 8.40 -14.31 3.85
N ALA A 129 9.53 -14.75 3.31
CA ALA A 129 9.88 -16.16 3.16
C ALA A 129 9.98 -16.87 4.51
N ALA A 130 10.58 -16.24 5.53
CA ALA A 130 10.61 -16.79 6.88
C ALA A 130 9.21 -16.91 7.52
N LEU A 131 8.25 -16.11 7.04
CA LEU A 131 6.84 -16.17 7.44
C LEU A 131 5.99 -17.07 6.51
N GLY A 132 6.63 -17.87 5.66
CA GLY A 132 5.96 -18.82 4.76
C GLY A 132 5.26 -18.18 3.57
N LEU A 133 5.68 -16.98 3.16
CA LEU A 133 5.11 -16.24 2.03
C LEU A 133 6.15 -16.01 0.93
N ARG A 134 5.67 -15.86 -0.30
CA ARG A 134 6.48 -15.46 -1.45
C ARG A 134 5.95 -14.14 -2.00
N LEU A 135 6.85 -13.19 -2.23
CA LEU A 135 6.53 -11.98 -2.97
C LEU A 135 6.61 -12.28 -4.47
N THR A 136 5.60 -11.86 -5.21
CA THR A 136 5.57 -11.90 -6.67
C THR A 136 5.17 -10.53 -7.18
N LEU A 137 5.75 -10.12 -8.32
CA LEU A 137 5.41 -8.86 -8.97
C LEU A 137 4.39 -9.10 -10.08
N GLU A 138 3.44 -8.19 -10.19
CA GLU A 138 2.46 -8.13 -11.26
C GLU A 138 2.50 -6.73 -11.86
N LEU A 139 2.51 -6.65 -13.19
CA LEU A 139 2.46 -5.39 -13.91
C LEU A 139 1.02 -5.16 -14.36
N THR A 140 0.53 -3.95 -14.12
CA THR A 140 -0.80 -3.52 -14.58
C THR A 140 -0.63 -2.27 -15.42
N THR A 141 -1.42 -2.17 -16.49
CA THR A 141 -1.49 -0.94 -17.28
C THR A 141 -2.19 0.12 -16.47
N ARG A 142 -1.56 1.28 -16.31
CA ARG A 142 -2.29 2.50 -15.96
C ARG A 142 -3.22 2.77 -17.15
N GLY A 143 -4.51 3.06 -16.93
CA GLY A 143 -5.48 3.32 -18.00
C GLY A 143 -4.90 4.21 -19.11
N GLU A 144 -5.30 3.94 -20.36
CA GLU A 144 -4.71 4.52 -21.58
C GLU A 144 -4.45 6.03 -21.45
N GLY A 145 -3.18 6.47 -21.58
CA GLY A 145 -2.87 7.90 -21.60
C GLY A 145 -1.46 8.35 -21.22
N SER A 146 -0.55 7.46 -20.79
CA SER A 146 0.83 7.89 -20.46
C SER A 146 1.85 6.80 -20.75
N GLY A 147 1.97 6.44 -22.03
CA GLY A 147 3.21 5.88 -22.55
C GLY A 147 4.19 7.02 -22.75
N ILE A 148 5.45 6.84 -22.33
CA ILE A 148 6.55 7.71 -22.75
C ILE A 148 6.52 7.70 -24.28
N ALA A 149 6.14 8.82 -24.90
CA ALA A 149 6.31 8.99 -26.33
C ALA A 149 7.80 8.76 -26.59
N ALA A 150 8.12 7.65 -27.27
CA ALA A 150 9.48 7.37 -27.69
C ALA A 150 9.92 8.53 -28.59
N HIS A 151 10.86 9.34 -28.09
CA HIS A 151 11.63 10.29 -28.89
C HIS A 151 12.82 9.58 -29.52
#